data_AF-A0A317YPR3-F1
#
_entry.id   AF-A0A317YPR3-F1
#
_cell.length_a   1.000
_cell.length_b   1.000
_cell.length_c   1.000
_cell.angle_alpha   90.00
_cell.angle_beta   90.00
_cell.angle_gamma   90.00
#
_symmetry.space_group_name_H-M   'P 1'
#
loop_
_entity.id
_entity.type
_entity.pdbx_description
1 polymer ?
#
loop_
_entity_poly.entity_id
_entity_poly.type
_entity_poly.pdbx_seq_one_letter_code
_entity_poly.pdbx_strand_id
1 'polypeptide(L)'
;MKLTNVEKKHTAKGIKLANYKARKFKIALGTELENNFCFKTKKPKKVTDGLHKFLEYTVYKDLSITEVDKLYLRTKGPIKEKYSQLEILHYGFDNSQFRLFGFYDNNAYFNIIKIDTDHKTHRS
;
A
#
# COMPACT_ATOMS: atom_id res chain seq x y z
N MET A 1 -58.55 -9.43 9.18
CA MET A 1 -57.64 -10.21 8.32
C MET A 1 -56.30 -10.36 9.03
N LYS A 2 -55.81 -11.59 9.18
CA LYS A 2 -54.59 -11.93 9.93
C LYS A 2 -53.43 -12.02 8.93
N LEU A 3 -52.47 -11.10 9.01
CA LEU A 3 -51.27 -11.13 8.17
C LEU A 3 -50.39 -12.30 8.59
N THR A 4 -50.05 -13.18 7.65
CA THR A 4 -49.27 -14.39 7.86
C THR A 4 -47.84 -14.10 8.33
N ASN A 5 -47.41 -14.86 9.32
CA ASN A 5 -46.05 -14.92 9.85
C ASN A 5 -45.13 -15.51 8.77
N VAL A 6 -44.30 -14.67 8.13
CA VAL A 6 -43.26 -15.16 7.21
C VAL A 6 -41.97 -15.28 8.01
N GLU A 7 -41.52 -16.51 8.24
CA GLU A 7 -40.25 -16.79 8.89
C GLU A 7 -39.11 -16.10 8.13
N LYS A 8 -38.55 -15.03 8.71
CA LYS A 8 -37.32 -14.40 8.21
C LYS A 8 -36.10 -15.28 8.54
N LYS A 9 -35.95 -16.39 7.84
CA LYS A 9 -34.63 -17.02 7.67
C LYS A 9 -33.96 -16.50 6.41
N HIS A 10 -33.69 -15.20 6.38
CA HIS A 10 -32.70 -14.65 5.46
C HIS A 10 -31.30 -14.93 6.04
N THR A 11 -30.81 -16.15 5.88
CA THR A 11 -29.37 -16.41 5.96
C THR A 11 -28.73 -16.07 4.61
N ALA A 12 -28.84 -14.81 4.19
CA ALA A 12 -27.88 -14.28 3.25
C ALA A 12 -26.57 -14.11 4.04
N LYS A 13 -25.78 -15.18 4.18
CA LYS A 13 -24.36 -15.04 4.47
C LYS A 13 -23.79 -14.28 3.28
N GLY A 14 -23.72 -12.96 3.41
CA GLY A 14 -23.03 -12.12 2.45
C GLY A 14 -21.68 -12.75 2.18
N ILE A 15 -21.39 -13.03 0.92
CA ILE A 15 -20.06 -13.46 0.50
C ILE A 15 -19.13 -12.39 1.04
N LYS A 16 -18.29 -12.73 2.03
CA LYS A 16 -17.22 -11.84 2.51
C LYS A 16 -16.55 -11.34 1.25
N LEU A 17 -16.58 -10.01 1.02
CA LEU A 17 -15.84 -9.35 -0.05
C LEU A 17 -14.46 -10.03 -0.07
N ALA A 18 -14.16 -10.80 -1.12
CA ALA A 18 -13.03 -11.73 -1.10
C ALA A 18 -11.82 -10.99 -0.52
N ASN A 19 -11.33 -11.43 0.65
CA ASN A 19 -10.44 -10.62 1.50
C ASN A 19 -9.29 -10.09 0.64
N TYR A 20 -9.34 -8.83 0.22
CA TYR A 20 -8.42 -8.32 -0.80
C TYR A 20 -6.98 -8.41 -0.31
N LYS A 21 -6.78 -8.34 1.02
CA LYS A 21 -5.50 -8.53 1.69
C LYS A 21 -4.91 -9.95 1.56
N ALA A 22 -5.70 -10.94 1.15
CA ALA A 22 -5.23 -12.29 0.83
C ALA A 22 -4.75 -12.42 -0.64
N ARG A 23 -5.00 -11.42 -1.49
CA ARG A 23 -4.49 -11.41 -2.87
C ARG A 23 -2.97 -11.23 -2.87
N LYS A 24 -2.33 -11.72 -3.94
CA LYS A 24 -0.90 -11.55 -4.16
C LYS A 24 -0.54 -10.08 -4.29
N PHE A 25 0.55 -9.69 -3.65
CA PHE A 25 1.07 -8.34 -3.70
C PHE A 25 1.56 -8.01 -5.12
N LYS A 26 1.12 -6.86 -5.61
CA LYS A 26 1.46 -6.32 -6.93
C LYS A 26 1.60 -4.81 -6.80
N ILE A 27 2.46 -4.23 -7.62
CA ILE A 27 2.65 -2.78 -7.69
C ILE A 27 2.23 -2.23 -9.04
N ALA A 28 1.84 -0.97 -9.06
CA ALA A 28 1.58 -0.21 -10.27
C ALA A 28 2.12 1.21 -10.14
N LEU A 29 2.43 1.82 -11.29
CA LEU A 29 2.66 3.25 -11.44
C LEU A 29 1.46 3.83 -12.19
N GLY A 30 0.31 3.91 -11.53
CA GLY A 30 -0.96 4.34 -12.13
C GLY A 30 -1.14 5.86 -12.21
N THR A 31 -0.28 6.63 -11.52
CA THR A 31 -0.27 8.10 -11.53
C THR A 31 1.15 8.61 -11.74
N GLU A 32 1.28 9.89 -12.13
CA GLU A 32 2.59 10.53 -12.12
C GLU A 32 3.14 10.54 -10.68
N LEU A 33 4.44 10.23 -10.54
CA LEU A 33 5.12 10.32 -9.26
C LEU A 33 5.29 11.79 -8.86
N GLU A 34 5.10 12.11 -7.58
CA GLU A 34 5.30 13.47 -7.09
C GLU A 34 6.64 14.06 -7.54
N ASN A 35 6.59 15.34 -7.95
CA ASN A 35 7.75 16.05 -8.44
C ASN A 35 8.88 16.04 -7.39
N ASN A 36 10.13 15.87 -7.83
CA ASN A 36 11.33 15.54 -7.01
C ASN A 36 11.50 14.08 -6.59
N PHE A 37 10.44 13.26 -6.59
CA PHE A 37 10.50 11.85 -6.20
C PHE A 37 10.48 10.88 -7.39
N CYS A 38 10.42 11.39 -8.62
CA CYS A 38 10.49 10.62 -9.87
C CYS A 38 11.93 10.13 -10.21
N PHE A 39 12.07 9.24 -11.19
CA PHE A 39 13.36 8.67 -11.62
C PHE A 39 14.28 9.67 -12.35
N LYS A 40 13.75 10.84 -12.75
CA LYS A 40 14.49 11.88 -13.49
C LYS A 40 15.34 12.77 -12.59
N THR A 41 15.14 12.77 -11.27
CA THR A 41 15.98 13.54 -10.36
C THR A 41 17.29 12.78 -10.06
N LYS A 42 18.42 13.51 -10.01
CA LYS A 42 19.74 12.97 -9.67
C LYS A 42 19.73 12.39 -8.24
N LYS A 43 19.31 11.14 -8.10
CA LYS A 43 19.34 10.44 -6.82
C LYS A 43 20.73 9.78 -6.64
N PRO A 44 21.43 9.98 -5.51
CA PRO A 44 22.71 9.31 -5.23
C PRO A 44 22.63 7.79 -5.43
N LYS A 45 23.69 7.12 -5.88
CA LYS A 45 23.69 5.68 -6.22
C LYS A 45 23.13 4.73 -5.13
N LYS A 46 23.26 5.09 -3.85
CA LYS A 46 22.67 4.38 -2.69
C LYS A 46 21.12 4.43 -2.63
N VAL A 47 20.49 5.25 -3.45
CA VAL A 47 19.06 5.57 -3.39
C VAL A 47 18.19 4.63 -4.22
N THR A 48 18.70 4.13 -5.35
CA THR A 48 18.01 3.10 -6.15
C THR A 48 17.96 1.75 -5.44
N ASP A 49 18.88 1.51 -4.49
CA ASP A 49 19.01 0.25 -3.77
C ASP A 49 17.79 -0.06 -2.91
N GLY A 50 17.19 0.96 -2.27
CA GLY A 50 16.00 0.77 -1.43
C GLY A 50 14.79 0.28 -2.23
N LEU A 51 14.50 0.96 -3.35
CA LEU A 51 13.41 0.54 -4.24
C LEU A 51 13.73 -0.83 -4.86
N HIS A 52 14.92 -1.01 -5.40
CA HIS A 52 15.32 -2.28 -6.02
C HIS A 52 15.17 -3.45 -5.05
N LYS A 53 15.71 -3.31 -3.83
CA LYS A 53 15.60 -4.31 -2.76
C LYS A 53 14.16 -4.57 -2.35
N PHE A 54 13.31 -3.54 -2.29
CA PHE A 54 11.90 -3.72 -1.97
C PHE A 54 11.21 -4.55 -3.05
N LEU A 55 11.43 -4.23 -4.32
CA LEU A 55 10.88 -4.99 -5.45
C LEU A 55 11.40 -6.43 -5.44
N GLU A 56 12.70 -6.60 -5.23
CA GLU A 56 13.36 -7.90 -5.13
C GLU A 56 12.76 -8.76 -4.02
N TYR A 57 12.37 -8.19 -2.88
CA TYR A 57 11.84 -8.98 -1.76
C TYR A 57 10.32 -9.15 -1.77
N THR A 58 9.60 -8.43 -2.62
CA THR A 58 8.12 -8.43 -2.59
C THR A 58 7.47 -8.89 -3.89
N VAL A 59 7.90 -8.35 -5.03
CA VAL A 59 7.25 -8.57 -6.31
C VAL A 59 7.69 -9.94 -6.86
N TYR A 60 6.72 -10.74 -7.32
CA TYR A 60 6.92 -12.14 -7.75
C TYR A 60 7.47 -13.09 -6.67
N LYS A 61 7.44 -12.70 -5.39
CA LYS A 61 7.84 -13.55 -4.25
C LYS A 61 6.70 -14.37 -3.65
N ASP A 62 5.61 -14.50 -4.39
CA ASP A 62 4.39 -15.19 -3.98
C ASP A 62 3.77 -14.69 -2.66
N LEU A 63 4.14 -13.49 -2.21
CA LEU A 63 3.60 -12.88 -1.00
C LEU A 63 2.19 -12.34 -1.23
N SER A 64 1.33 -12.51 -0.22
CA SER A 64 0.06 -11.79 -0.10
C SER A 64 0.28 -10.37 0.40
N ILE A 65 -0.72 -9.50 0.18
CA ILE A 65 -0.70 -8.15 0.74
C ILE A 65 -0.59 -8.17 2.27
N THR A 66 -1.23 -9.13 2.95
CA THR A 66 -1.14 -9.28 4.41
C THR A 66 0.29 -9.58 4.86
N GLU A 67 1.03 -10.40 4.11
CA GLU A 67 2.42 -10.72 4.43
C GLU A 67 3.33 -9.52 4.19
N VAL A 68 3.13 -8.80 3.08
CA VAL A 68 3.87 -7.55 2.81
C VAL A 68 3.57 -6.49 3.87
N ASP A 69 2.31 -6.35 4.29
CA ASP A 69 1.94 -5.42 5.37
C ASP A 69 2.66 -5.76 6.68
N LYS A 70 2.68 -7.04 7.07
CA LYS A 70 3.38 -7.47 8.29
C LYS A 70 4.88 -7.19 8.25
N LEU A 71 5.51 -7.32 7.08
CA LEU A 71 6.95 -7.21 6.93
C LEU A 71 7.42 -5.77 6.74
N TYR A 72 6.62 -4.92 6.07
CA TYR A 72 7.10 -3.65 5.55
C TYR A 72 6.17 -2.46 5.84
N LEU A 73 4.94 -2.66 6.32
CA LEU A 73 4.07 -1.53 6.69
C LEU A 73 4.63 -0.86 7.92
N ARG A 74 4.88 0.45 7.83
CA ARG A 74 5.42 1.18 8.97
C ARG A 74 4.41 1.24 10.11
N THR A 75 4.87 0.92 11.30
CA THR A 75 4.09 1.01 12.55
C THR A 75 4.44 2.24 13.40
N LYS A 76 5.50 2.98 13.02
CA LYS A 76 6.01 4.17 13.72
C LYS A 76 5.96 5.40 12.82
N GLY A 77 5.48 6.52 13.34
CA GLY A 77 5.22 7.78 12.61
C GLY A 77 3.77 7.89 12.14
N PRO A 78 3.40 8.87 11.30
CA PRO A 78 2.10 8.88 10.65
C PRO A 78 1.99 7.63 9.77
N ILE A 79 1.23 6.64 10.24
CA ILE A 79 1.00 5.35 9.55
C ILE A 79 0.13 5.57 8.31
N LYS A 80 -0.68 6.63 8.34
CA LYS A 80 -1.74 6.91 7.36
C LYS A 80 -1.84 8.41 7.13
N GLU A 81 -1.65 8.81 5.88
CA GLU A 81 -2.03 10.13 5.40
C GLU A 81 -3.32 9.99 4.62
N LYS A 82 -4.35 10.78 4.97
CA LYS A 82 -5.54 10.89 4.13
C LYS A 82 -5.27 11.95 3.08
N TYR A 83 -5.08 11.52 1.84
CA TYR A 83 -5.11 12.43 0.71
C TYR A 83 -6.48 12.33 0.05
N SER A 84 -7.35 13.30 0.34
CA SER A 84 -8.77 13.25 -0.04
C SER A 84 -9.46 11.99 0.53
N GLN A 85 -10.07 11.15 -0.33
CA GLN A 85 -10.76 9.91 0.04
C GLN A 85 -9.84 8.68 0.06
N LEU A 86 -8.54 8.84 -0.26
CA LEU A 86 -7.59 7.73 -0.34
C LEU A 86 -6.81 7.58 0.96
N GLU A 87 -6.66 6.32 1.39
CA GLU A 87 -5.76 5.93 2.46
C GLU A 87 -4.36 5.69 1.88
N ILE A 88 -3.42 6.60 2.18
CA ILE A 88 -2.02 6.43 1.78
C ILE A 88 -1.30 5.60 2.82
N LEU A 89 -0.72 4.50 2.38
CA LEU A 89 0.08 3.58 3.18
C LEU A 89 1.57 3.82 2.92
N HIS A 90 2.37 3.65 3.97
CA HIS A 90 3.82 3.84 3.93
C HIS A 90 4.54 2.51 4.14
N TYR A 91 5.13 1.95 3.08
CA TYR A 91 6.03 0.81 3.18
C TYR A 91 7.47 1.25 3.35
N GLY A 92 8.26 0.52 4.13
CA GLY A 92 9.68 0.76 4.31
C GLY A 92 10.37 -0.38 5.05
N PHE A 93 11.69 -0.31 5.14
CA PHE A 93 12.46 -1.25 5.95
C PHE A 93 12.67 -0.70 7.36
N ASP A 94 12.76 -1.59 8.35
CA ASP A 94 13.14 -1.21 9.70
C ASP A 94 14.49 -0.48 9.73
N ASN A 95 14.55 0.58 10.53
CA ASN A 95 15.71 1.47 10.67
C ASN A 95 16.21 2.07 9.34
N SER A 96 15.37 2.11 8.30
CA SER A 96 15.70 2.71 7.01
C SER A 96 14.98 4.05 6.79
N GLN A 97 15.64 4.91 6.00
CA GLN A 97 15.03 6.15 5.53
C GLN A 97 14.21 5.97 4.25
N PHE A 98 14.28 4.81 3.61
CA PHE A 98 13.49 4.53 2.42
C PHE A 98 12.00 4.35 2.76
N ARG A 99 11.12 5.03 2.00
CA ARG A 99 9.67 4.79 2.03
C ARG A 99 9.04 4.77 0.64
N LEU A 100 8.08 3.87 0.46
CA LEU A 100 7.11 3.88 -0.63
C LEU A 100 5.75 4.30 -0.11
N PHE A 101 5.23 5.37 -0.68
CA PHE A 101 3.90 5.87 -0.43
C PHE A 101 2.98 5.40 -1.55
N GLY A 102 1.81 4.91 -1.20
CA GLY A 102 0.85 4.46 -2.18
C GLY A 102 -0.48 4.04 -1.59
N PHE A 103 -1.40 3.67 -2.47
CA PHE A 103 -2.74 3.21 -2.10
C PHE A 103 -3.11 1.97 -2.92
N TYR A 104 -4.04 1.16 -2.41
CA TYR A 104 -4.59 0.05 -3.18
C TYR A 104 -5.75 0.51 -4.06
N ASP A 105 -5.72 0.15 -5.34
CA ASP A 105 -6.88 0.30 -6.21
C ASP A 105 -7.87 -0.87 -6.07
N ASN A 106 -8.98 -0.80 -6.81
CA ASN A 106 -10.03 -1.82 -6.82
C ASN A 106 -9.54 -3.20 -7.31
N ASN A 107 -8.42 -3.24 -8.05
CA ASN A 107 -7.78 -4.44 -8.55
C ASN A 107 -6.70 -4.98 -7.60
N ALA A 108 -6.53 -4.35 -6.44
CA ALA A 108 -5.52 -4.67 -5.43
C ALA A 108 -4.07 -4.47 -5.90
N TYR A 109 -3.84 -3.55 -6.85
CA TYR A 109 -2.49 -3.05 -7.11
C TYR A 109 -2.15 -1.95 -6.12
N PHE A 110 -0.96 -2.04 -5.54
CA PHE A 110 -0.38 -0.95 -4.77
C PHE A 110 0.15 0.12 -5.74
N ASN A 111 -0.59 1.20 -5.91
CA ASN A 111 -0.23 2.33 -6.77
C ASN A 111 0.73 3.25 -6.02
N ILE A 112 1.98 3.29 -6.48
CA ILE A 112 3.02 4.12 -5.88
C ILE A 112 2.83 5.56 -6.34
N ILE A 113 2.74 6.49 -5.39
CA ILE A 113 2.61 7.93 -5.65
C ILE A 113 3.90 8.70 -5.32
N LYS A 114 4.69 8.19 -4.37
CA LYS A 114 5.93 8.83 -3.92
C LYS A 114 6.94 7.81 -3.43
N ILE A 115 8.20 8.07 -3.76
CA ILE A 115 9.36 7.25 -3.39
C ILE A 115 10.30 8.15 -2.61
N ASP A 116 10.17 8.15 -1.29
CA ASP A 116 11.03 8.91 -0.38
C ASP A 116 12.27 8.08 -0.04
N THR A 117 13.43 8.71 -0.12
CA THR A 117 14.72 8.01 -0.12
C THR A 117 15.74 8.63 0.82
N ASP A 118 15.46 9.79 1.40
CA ASP A 118 16.33 10.53 2.32
C ASP A 118 15.42 11.47 3.12
N HIS A 119 15.34 11.34 4.44
CA HIS A 119 14.42 12.15 5.28
C HIS A 119 14.91 13.59 5.45
N LYS A 120 15.37 14.26 4.40
CA LYS A 120 15.68 15.71 4.40
C LYS A 120 14.40 16.54 4.22
N THR A 121 13.40 16.35 5.07
CA THR A 121 12.21 17.22 5.14
C THR A 121 12.15 18.10 6.39
N HIS A 122 13.20 18.13 7.22
CA HIS A 122 13.36 19.16 8.24
C HIS A 122 14.74 19.83 8.11
N ARG A 123 14.80 20.89 7.30
CA ARG A 123 15.63 22.06 7.60
C ARG A 123 14.67 23.17 8.00
N SER A 124 14.40 23.28 9.29
CA SER A 124 14.11 24.57 9.93
C SER A 124 15.43 25.26 10.21
#